data_AF-A0A0F9USN1-F1
#
_entry.id   AF-A0A0F9USN1-F1
#
_cell.length_a   1.000
_cell.length_b   1.000
_cell.length_c   1.000
_cell.angle_alpha   90.00
_cell.angle_beta   90.00
_cell.angle_gamma   90.00
#
_symmetry.space_group_name_H-M   'P 1'
#
loop_
_entity.id
_entity.type
_entity.pdbx_description
1 polymer ?
#
loop_
_entity_poly.entity_id
_entity_poly.type
_entity_poly.pdbx_seq_one_letter_code
_entity_poly.pdbx_strand_id
1 'polypeptide(L)'
;MSKQIFAHELAEIVTGLLIKPELLGELDSADRHADFLGAIAGVVADFCGGEVSMVEASRSADPIKSTVYLRVNDSLPAVCRNVWSNHDLTGWEKEEAESQASGEDLEPMSRAEAKATRKALQKLLTQAAKSFSA
;
A
#
# COMPACT_ATOMS: atom_id res chain seq x y z
N MET A 1 -17.50 26.28 -9.62
CA MET A 1 -16.41 26.71 -8.72
C MET A 1 -15.57 25.49 -8.39
N SER A 2 -14.25 25.54 -8.59
CA SER A 2 -13.33 24.45 -8.26
C SER A 2 -12.78 24.62 -6.84
N LYS A 3 -12.68 23.53 -6.09
CA LYS A 3 -11.90 23.45 -4.86
C LYS A 3 -10.52 22.86 -5.19
N GLN A 4 -9.49 23.26 -4.45
CA GLN A 4 -8.12 22.78 -4.61
C GLN A 4 -7.66 22.18 -3.28
N ILE A 5 -6.91 21.09 -3.35
CA ILE A 5 -6.23 20.46 -2.22
C ILE A 5 -4.79 20.13 -2.64
N PHE A 6 -3.88 20.09 -1.67
CA PHE A 6 -2.48 19.72 -1.84
C PHE A 6 -2.28 18.20 -1.77
N ALA A 7 -1.14 17.71 -2.25
CA ALA A 7 -0.84 16.27 -2.26
C ALA A 7 -0.82 15.64 -0.85
N HIS A 8 -0.34 16.38 0.16
CA HIS A 8 -0.32 15.88 1.54
C HIS A 8 -1.72 15.80 2.15
N GLU A 9 -2.63 16.72 1.77
CA GLU A 9 -4.04 16.69 2.19
C GLU A 9 -4.78 15.52 1.53
N LEU A 10 -4.48 15.22 0.26
CA LEU A 10 -5.01 14.02 -0.38
C LEU A 10 -4.51 12.74 0.31
N ALA A 11 -3.21 12.68 0.64
CA ALA A 11 -2.65 11.54 1.38
C ALA A 11 -3.29 11.37 2.76
N GLU A 12 -3.60 12.49 3.44
CA GLU A 12 -4.33 12.50 4.71
C GLU A 12 -5.75 11.93 4.55
N ILE A 13 -6.51 12.39 3.56
CA ILE A 13 -7.87 11.88 3.29
C ILE A 13 -7.84 10.38 3.01
N VAL A 14 -6.94 9.92 2.12
CA VAL A 14 -6.81 8.49 1.80
C VAL A 14 -6.42 7.69 3.03
N THR A 15 -5.48 8.19 3.84
CA THR A 15 -5.09 7.53 5.11
C THR A 15 -6.27 7.45 6.08
N GLY A 16 -7.04 8.53 6.23
CA GLY A 16 -8.22 8.57 7.08
C GLY A 16 -9.26 7.54 6.65
N LEU A 17 -9.59 7.49 5.35
CA LEU A 17 -10.56 6.54 4.80
C LEU A 17 -10.09 5.08 4.93
N LEU A 18 -8.79 4.81 4.76
CA LEU A 18 -8.25 3.44 4.88
C LEU A 18 -8.14 2.95 6.32
N ILE A 19 -7.83 3.83 7.26
CA ILE A 19 -7.48 3.44 8.65
C ILE A 19 -8.62 3.69 9.63
N LYS A 20 -9.34 4.81 9.48
CA LYS A 20 -10.36 5.27 10.43
C LYS A 20 -11.49 6.05 9.73
N PRO A 21 -12.25 5.40 8.83
CA PRO A 21 -13.24 6.06 7.98
C PRO A 21 -14.33 6.82 8.76
N GLU A 22 -14.61 6.43 10.00
CA GLU A 22 -15.57 7.08 10.87
C GLU A 22 -15.19 8.53 11.26
N LEU A 23 -13.92 8.93 11.16
CA LEU A 23 -13.50 10.33 11.36
C LEU A 23 -14.05 11.26 10.27
N LEU A 24 -14.31 10.71 9.08
CA LEU A 24 -14.81 11.44 7.92
C LEU A 24 -16.31 11.20 7.69
N GLY A 25 -16.93 10.30 8.45
CA GLY A 25 -18.33 9.93 8.30
C GLY A 25 -18.65 9.19 6.99
N GLU A 26 -17.64 8.55 6.39
CA GLU A 26 -17.73 7.86 5.09
C GLU A 26 -17.46 6.35 5.26
N LEU A 27 -17.70 5.57 4.18
CA LEU A 27 -17.45 4.13 4.12
C LEU A 27 -18.13 3.35 5.27
N ASP A 28 -19.44 3.53 5.37
CA ASP A 28 -20.32 3.03 6.44
C ASP A 28 -20.50 1.51 6.50
N SER A 29 -19.87 0.76 5.59
CA SER A 29 -19.87 -0.70 5.59
C SER A 29 -18.49 -1.27 5.26
N ALA A 30 -18.25 -2.50 5.71
CA ALA A 30 -17.03 -3.24 5.39
C ALA A 30 -16.85 -3.42 3.87
N ASP A 31 -17.94 -3.65 3.14
CA ASP A 31 -17.91 -3.81 1.68
C ASP A 31 -17.46 -2.52 0.99
N ARG A 32 -17.99 -1.36 1.40
CA ARG A 32 -17.58 -0.07 0.84
C ARG A 32 -16.13 0.27 1.17
N HIS A 33 -15.67 -0.09 2.37
CA HIS A 33 -14.27 0.05 2.74
C HIS A 33 -13.37 -0.84 1.88
N ALA A 34 -13.77 -2.09 1.63
CA ALA A 34 -13.04 -3.01 0.76
C ALA A 34 -13.00 -2.53 -0.69
N ASP A 35 -14.10 -2.01 -1.23
CA ASP A 35 -14.15 -1.41 -2.57
C ASP A 35 -13.19 -0.23 -2.68
N PHE A 36 -13.18 0.64 -1.68
CA PHE A 36 -12.27 1.78 -1.64
C PHE A 36 -10.79 1.34 -1.54
N LEU A 37 -10.50 0.38 -0.66
CA LEU A 37 -9.17 -0.20 -0.51
C LEU A 37 -8.67 -0.80 -1.84
N GLY A 38 -9.53 -1.57 -2.52
CA GLY A 38 -9.24 -2.13 -3.84
C GLY A 38 -8.99 -1.07 -4.90
N ALA A 39 -9.80 -0.02 -4.94
CA ALA A 39 -9.63 1.08 -5.88
C ALA A 39 -8.31 1.83 -5.67
N ILE A 40 -7.93 2.13 -4.42
CA ILE A 40 -6.67 2.79 -4.11
C ILE A 40 -5.47 1.88 -4.44
N ALA A 41 -5.54 0.58 -4.12
CA ALA A 41 -4.51 -0.36 -4.51
C ALA A 41 -4.40 -0.48 -6.04
N GLY A 42 -5.52 -0.43 -6.75
CA GLY A 42 -5.58 -0.38 -8.21
C GLY A 42 -4.85 0.83 -8.78
N VAL A 43 -5.08 2.03 -8.23
CA VAL A 43 -4.34 3.24 -8.62
C VAL A 43 -2.84 3.06 -8.42
N VAL A 44 -2.39 2.46 -7.32
CA VAL A 44 -0.95 2.21 -7.13
C VAL A 44 -0.44 1.19 -8.16
N ALA A 45 -1.19 0.12 -8.43
CA ALA A 45 -0.83 -0.88 -9.44
C ALA A 45 -0.76 -0.31 -10.86
N ASP A 46 -1.71 0.54 -11.24
CA ASP A 46 -1.77 1.17 -12.57
C ASP A 46 -0.52 2.04 -12.85
N PHE A 47 0.06 2.65 -11.82
CA PHE A 47 1.20 3.57 -11.95
C PHE A 47 2.55 2.94 -11.56
N CYS A 48 2.56 1.93 -10.69
CA CYS A 48 3.79 1.34 -10.14
C CYS A 48 3.96 -0.16 -10.48
N GLY A 49 3.00 -0.74 -11.18
CA GLY A 49 2.98 -2.14 -11.58
C GLY A 49 2.38 -3.08 -10.53
N GLY A 50 2.06 -4.29 -10.98
CA GLY A 50 1.35 -5.34 -10.25
C GLY A 50 -0.11 -5.44 -10.69
N GLU A 51 -0.83 -6.42 -10.15
CA GLU A 51 -2.27 -6.58 -10.39
C GLU A 51 -2.97 -6.88 -9.07
N VAL A 52 -3.99 -6.09 -8.72
CA VAL A 52 -4.84 -6.40 -7.56
C VAL A 52 -5.69 -7.62 -7.89
N SER A 53 -5.45 -8.72 -7.18
CA SER A 53 -6.09 -10.00 -7.43
C SER A 53 -7.28 -10.27 -6.51
N MET A 54 -7.22 -9.78 -5.27
CA MET A 54 -8.27 -9.95 -4.28
C MET A 54 -8.18 -8.85 -3.22
N VAL A 55 -9.33 -8.46 -2.68
CA VAL A 55 -9.43 -7.70 -1.44
C VAL A 55 -10.19 -8.56 -0.44
N GLU A 56 -9.62 -8.75 0.75
CA GLU A 56 -10.28 -9.41 1.87
C GLU A 56 -10.63 -8.37 2.92
N ALA A 57 -11.93 -8.10 3.07
CA ALA A 57 -12.43 -7.25 4.13
C ALA A 57 -12.11 -7.87 5.50
N SER A 58 -11.75 -7.02 6.47
CA SER A 58 -11.58 -7.43 7.85
C SER A 58 -12.83 -8.14 8.38
N ARG A 59 -12.65 -9.35 8.93
CA ARG A 59 -13.74 -10.07 9.61
C ARG A 59 -14.10 -9.44 10.95
N SER A 60 -13.20 -8.66 11.53
CA SER A 60 -13.51 -7.78 12.65
C SER A 60 -14.11 -6.48 12.11
N ALA A 61 -14.91 -5.78 12.92
CA ALA A 61 -15.37 -4.42 12.61
C ALA A 61 -14.24 -3.36 12.59
N ASP A 62 -12.98 -3.80 12.41
CA ASP A 62 -11.77 -2.99 12.41
C ASP A 62 -11.21 -2.94 10.97
N PRO A 63 -11.45 -1.85 10.22
CA PRO A 63 -11.07 -1.73 8.81
C PRO A 63 -9.57 -1.82 8.56
N ILE A 64 -8.74 -1.54 9.56
CA ILE A 64 -7.27 -1.52 9.43
C ILE A 64 -6.69 -2.91 9.10
N LYS A 65 -7.45 -3.98 9.33
CA LYS A 65 -7.04 -5.36 9.07
C LYS A 65 -7.50 -5.90 7.72
N SER A 66 -8.23 -5.11 6.93
CA SER A 66 -8.53 -5.46 5.55
C SER A 66 -7.24 -5.60 4.75
N THR A 67 -7.15 -6.60 3.88
CA THR A 67 -5.92 -6.96 3.18
C THR A 67 -6.13 -6.94 1.67
N VAL A 68 -5.10 -6.51 0.93
CA VAL A 68 -5.06 -6.58 -0.53
C VAL A 68 -4.03 -7.62 -0.95
N TYR A 69 -4.42 -8.47 -1.89
CA TYR A 69 -3.56 -9.47 -2.48
C TYR A 69 -3.17 -9.04 -3.88
N LEU A 70 -1.87 -9.08 -4.16
CA LEU A 70 -1.30 -8.69 -5.44
C LEU A 70 -0.83 -9.92 -6.19
N ARG A 71 -1.02 -9.91 -7.50
CA ARG A 71 -0.38 -10.82 -8.43
C ARG A 71 0.81 -10.11 -9.05
N VAL A 72 1.96 -10.79 -9.04
CA VAL A 72 3.18 -10.36 -9.73
C VAL A 72 2.98 -10.55 -11.23
N ASN A 73 3.33 -9.54 -12.01
CA ASN A 73 3.27 -9.56 -13.47
C ASN A 73 4.36 -8.64 -14.05
N ASP A 74 4.47 -8.63 -15.38
CA ASP A 74 5.53 -7.93 -16.13
C ASP A 74 5.44 -6.39 -16.05
N SER A 75 4.39 -5.83 -15.45
CA SER A 75 4.29 -4.38 -15.25
C SER A 75 5.13 -3.88 -14.06
N LEU A 76 5.60 -4.77 -13.19
CA LEU A 76 6.46 -4.41 -12.09
C LEU A 76 7.85 -4.01 -12.60
N PRO A 77 8.43 -2.90 -12.10
CA PRO A 77 9.77 -2.47 -12.53
C PRO A 77 10.87 -3.44 -12.07
N ALA A 78 10.61 -4.19 -11.00
CA ALA A 78 11.44 -5.27 -10.49
C ALA A 78 10.59 -6.22 -9.64
N VAL A 79 10.91 -7.51 -9.66
CA VAL A 79 10.15 -8.54 -8.95
C VAL A 79 10.17 -8.31 -7.43
N CYS A 80 11.35 -8.05 -6.84
CA CYS A 80 11.51 -7.96 -5.37
C CYS A 80 12.03 -6.62 -4.87
N ARG A 81 11.97 -5.57 -5.70
CA ARG A 81 12.36 -4.19 -5.36
C ARG A 81 11.37 -3.17 -5.93
N ASN A 82 10.10 -3.36 -5.64
CA ASN A 82 9.01 -2.47 -6.06
C ASN A 82 8.33 -1.81 -4.84
N VAL A 83 7.27 -1.04 -5.10
CA VAL A 83 6.52 -0.32 -4.04
C VAL A 83 5.91 -1.28 -3.01
N TRP A 84 5.60 -2.51 -3.42
CA TRP A 84 4.98 -3.55 -2.60
C TRP A 84 6.01 -4.32 -1.77
N SER A 85 7.23 -4.50 -2.27
CA SER A 85 8.27 -5.36 -1.67
C SER A 85 8.71 -4.96 -0.26
N ASN A 86 8.45 -3.71 0.17
CA ASN A 86 8.73 -3.30 1.56
C ASN A 86 7.78 -3.97 2.57
N HIS A 87 6.67 -4.52 2.08
CA HIS A 87 5.61 -5.16 2.84
C HIS A 87 5.55 -6.66 2.45
N ASP A 88 5.22 -7.50 3.43
CA ASP A 88 5.23 -8.97 3.30
C ASP A 88 6.52 -9.56 2.69
N LEU A 89 7.64 -9.44 3.41
CA LEU A 89 8.96 -9.86 2.92
C LEU A 89 9.10 -11.36 2.69
N THR A 90 8.21 -12.17 3.25
CA THR A 90 8.16 -13.62 3.04
C THR A 90 7.21 -13.98 1.89
N GLY A 91 6.40 -13.05 1.41
CA GLY A 91 5.43 -13.31 0.34
C GLY A 91 6.04 -13.43 -1.07
N TRP A 92 7.35 -13.21 -1.23
CA TRP A 92 8.03 -13.10 -2.54
C TRP A 92 8.97 -14.27 -2.85
N GLU A 93 9.08 -15.26 -1.96
CA GLU A 93 10.10 -16.31 -2.01
C GLU A 93 10.01 -17.17 -3.29
N LYS A 94 8.80 -17.34 -3.81
CA LYS A 94 8.56 -18.10 -5.05
C LYS A 94 9.04 -17.30 -6.26
N GLU A 95 8.69 -16.03 -6.35
CA GLU A 95 9.04 -15.16 -7.46
C GLU A 95 10.54 -14.85 -7.48
N GLU A 96 11.18 -14.77 -6.30
CA GLU A 96 12.64 -14.73 -6.16
C GLU A 96 13.30 -15.97 -6.77
N ALA A 97 12.79 -17.16 -6.44
CA ALA A 97 13.34 -18.41 -6.96
C ALA A 97 13.15 -18.56 -8.48
N GLU A 98 11.98 -18.17 -9.01
CA GLU A 98 11.68 -18.20 -10.45
C GLU A 98 12.59 -17.25 -11.24
N SER A 99 12.85 -16.06 -10.71
CA SER A 99 13.69 -15.06 -11.36
C SER A 99 15.19 -15.37 -11.26
N GLN A 100 15.64 -15.99 -10.16
CA GLN A 100 17.00 -16.54 -10.08
C GLN A 100 17.21 -17.66 -11.10
N ALA A 101 16.19 -18.50 -11.32
CA ALA A 101 16.24 -19.57 -12.31
C ALA A 101 16.26 -19.05 -13.76
N SER A 102 15.65 -17.89 -14.03
CA SER A 102 15.73 -17.22 -15.35
C SER A 102 17.06 -16.49 -15.59
N GLY A 103 17.96 -16.45 -14.60
CA GLY A 103 19.27 -15.82 -14.71
C GLY A 103 19.26 -14.31 -14.53
N GLU A 104 18.19 -13.76 -13.95
CA GLU A 104 18.18 -12.36 -13.53
C GLU A 104 19.02 -12.20 -12.25
N ASP A 105 20.03 -11.32 -12.30
CA ASP A 105 20.77 -10.88 -11.11
C ASP A 105 19.83 -10.04 -10.22
N LEU A 106 19.11 -10.74 -9.34
CA LEU A 106 18.26 -10.11 -8.34
C LEU A 106 18.99 -10.01 -7.01
N GLU A 107 19.12 -8.77 -6.53
CA GLU A 107 19.31 -8.51 -5.11
C GLU A 107 17.93 -8.40 -4.45
N PRO A 108 17.45 -9.43 -3.71
CA PRO A 108 16.19 -9.34 -2.98
C PRO A 108 16.28 -8.25 -1.90
N MET A 109 15.16 -7.62 -1.62
CA MET A 109 15.11 -6.58 -0.59
C MET A 109 15.40 -7.17 0.79
N SER A 110 16.43 -6.68 1.46
CA SER A 110 16.74 -7.18 2.80
C SER A 110 15.71 -6.71 3.84
N ARG A 111 15.51 -7.50 4.90
CA ARG A 111 14.64 -7.11 6.03
C ARG A 111 15.06 -5.79 6.68
N ALA A 112 16.36 -5.50 6.68
CA ALA A 112 16.90 -4.27 7.26
C ALA A 112 16.51 -3.04 6.41
N GLU A 113 16.65 -3.14 5.08
CA GLU A 113 16.27 -2.09 4.14
C GLU A 113 14.77 -1.83 4.17
N ALA A 114 13.94 -2.86 4.07
CA ALA A 114 12.49 -2.74 4.14
C ALA A 114 12.04 -2.06 5.46
N LYS A 115 12.65 -2.45 6.58
CA LYS A 115 12.37 -1.81 7.88
C LYS A 115 12.80 -0.35 7.91
N ALA A 116 13.95 -0.01 7.33
CA ALA A 116 14.43 1.37 7.25
C ALA A 116 13.50 2.25 6.41
N THR A 117 13.11 1.78 5.22
CA THR A 117 12.17 2.45 4.32
C THR A 117 10.81 2.66 5.00
N ARG A 118 10.24 1.61 5.60
CA ARG A 118 8.96 1.71 6.32
C ARG A 118 9.02 2.71 7.48
N LYS A 119 10.12 2.73 8.23
CA LYS A 119 10.32 3.72 9.30
C LYS A 119 10.38 5.15 8.75
N ALA A 120 11.04 5.36 7.62
CA ALA A 120 11.08 6.67 6.96
C ALA A 120 9.67 7.11 6.51
N LEU A 121 8.90 6.22 5.87
CA LEU A 121 7.51 6.49 5.46
C LEU A 121 6.60 6.82 6.65
N GLN A 122 6.67 6.05 7.74
CA GLN A 122 5.91 6.32 8.97
C GLN A 122 6.28 7.67 9.61
N LYS A 123 7.55 8.08 9.49
CA LYS A 123 8.00 9.39 9.96
C LYS A 123 7.37 10.53 9.16
N LEU A 124 7.15 10.36 7.85
CA LEU A 124 6.45 11.36 7.03
C LEU A 124 5.03 11.61 7.56
N LEU A 125 4.29 10.55 7.86
CA LEU A 125 2.94 10.63 8.45
C LEU A 125 2.95 11.37 9.80
N THR A 126 3.96 11.11 10.63
CA THR A 126 4.09 11.76 11.95
C THR A 126 4.52 13.24 11.83
N GLN A 127 5.34 13.59 10.84
CA GLN A 127 5.78 14.96 10.62
C GLN A 127 4.66 15.83 10.06
N ALA A 128 3.84 15.30 9.16
CA ALA A 128 2.64 15.98 8.68
C ALA A 128 1.72 16.37 9.85
N ALA A 129 1.48 15.46 10.80
CA ALA A 129 0.68 15.76 11.99
C ALA A 129 1.24 16.90 12.85
N LYS A 130 2.58 17.02 12.96
CA LYS A 130 3.21 18.10 13.75
C LYS A 130 3.09 19.47 13.11
N SER A 131 2.97 19.54 11.78
CA SER A 131 2.84 20.81 11.07
C SER A 131 1.54 21.57 11.35
N PHE A 132 0.50 20.88 11.83
CA PHE A 132 -0.77 21.48 12.25
C PHE A 132 -0.81 21.93 13.72
N SER A 133 0.18 21.54 14.53
CA SER A 133 0.25 21.87 15.96
C SER A 133 1.16 23.09 16.25
N ALA A 134 1.68 23.73 15.21
CA ALA A 134 2.55 24.91 15.27
C ALA A 134 1.82 26.12 14.68
#